data_AF-A0A840QF16-F1
#
_entry.id   AF-A0A840QF16-F1
#
_cell.length_a   1.000
_cell.length_b   1.000
_cell.length_c   1.000
_cell.angle_alpha   90.00
_cell.angle_beta   90.00
_cell.angle_gamma   90.00
#
_symmetry.space_group_name_H-M   'P 1'
#
loop_
_entity.id
_entity.type
_entity.pdbx_description
1 polymer ?
#
loop_
_entity_poly.entity_id
_entity_poly.type
_entity_poly.pdbx_seq_one_letter_code
_entity_poly.pdbx_strand_id
1 'polypeptide(L)'
;MLTAAGVGLELFQFLVPEVVPSGSEMEYWRQGLWHLCFTDPDVVSAAQRVVAHGGRQVCPISTFVPGRPWRLVYCRDPWGTTLEIMSHSYAEVFSGWPQPGKTTPQSWAAPDAVGR
;
A
#
# COMPACT_ATOMS: atom_id res chain seq x y z
N MET A 1 16.87 8.17 -1.42
CA MET A 1 17.28 6.90 -0.75
C MET A 1 17.69 5.91 -1.82
N LEU A 2 18.82 5.19 -1.68
CA LEU A 2 19.26 4.14 -2.61
C LEU A 2 19.28 2.80 -1.87
N THR A 3 18.61 1.78 -2.38
CA THR A 3 18.66 0.41 -1.83
C THR A 3 19.93 -0.30 -2.30
N ALA A 4 20.35 -1.34 -1.57
CA ALA A 4 21.50 -2.17 -1.94
C ALA A 4 21.36 -2.84 -3.33
N ALA A 5 20.13 -2.98 -3.83
CA ALA A 5 19.83 -3.51 -5.16
C ALA A 5 19.81 -2.42 -6.26
N GLY A 6 20.19 -1.18 -5.95
CA GLY A 6 20.24 -0.07 -6.91
C GLY A 6 18.91 0.63 -7.16
N VAL A 7 17.90 0.44 -6.31
CA VAL A 7 16.60 1.13 -6.44
C VAL A 7 16.64 2.47 -5.70
N GLY A 8 16.34 3.55 -6.41
CA GLY A 8 16.25 4.90 -5.84
C GLY A 8 14.81 5.34 -5.61
N LEU A 9 14.55 6.07 -4.52
CA LEU A 9 13.34 6.87 -4.33
C LEU A 9 13.73 8.32 -4.03
N GLU A 10 13.18 9.23 -4.83
CA GLU A 10 13.29 10.68 -4.69
C GLU A 10 11.90 11.27 -4.46
N LEU A 11 11.82 12.19 -3.50
CA LEU A 11 10.58 12.86 -3.11
C LEU A 11 10.80 14.37 -3.27
N PHE A 12 9.94 15.02 -4.03
CA PHE A 12 10.01 16.44 -4.31
C PHE A 12 8.76 17.14 -3.78
N GLN A 13 8.96 18.31 -3.18
CA GLN A 13 7.89 19.26 -2.92
C GLN A 13 8.13 20.49 -3.78
N PHE A 14 7.31 20.68 -4.81
CA PHE A 14 7.33 21.89 -5.62
C PHE A 14 6.62 23.00 -4.86
N LEU A 15 7.30 24.14 -4.69
CA LEU A 15 6.73 25.31 -4.01
C LEU A 15 6.03 26.26 -4.98
N VAL A 16 6.49 26.31 -6.23
CA VAL A 16 5.93 27.18 -7.29
C VAL A 16 5.95 26.43 -8.63
N PRO A 17 4.79 26.21 -9.27
CA PRO A 17 3.44 26.40 -8.72
C PRO A 17 3.16 25.46 -7.54
N GLU A 18 2.21 25.82 -6.68
CA GLU A 18 1.78 24.97 -5.58
C GLU A 18 1.15 23.66 -6.11
N VAL A 19 1.42 22.56 -5.42
CA VAL A 19 0.81 21.26 -5.73
C VAL A 19 -0.68 21.30 -5.38
N VAL A 20 -1.52 21.09 -6.39
CA VAL A 20 -2.98 21.00 -6.18
C VAL A 20 -3.35 19.55 -5.85
N PRO A 21 -3.98 19.28 -4.69
CA PRO A 21 -4.42 17.93 -4.34
C PRO A 21 -5.41 17.37 -5.36
N SER A 22 -5.28 16.09 -5.71
CA SER A 22 -6.38 15.39 -6.40
C SER A 22 -7.52 15.15 -5.40
N GLY A 23 -8.75 15.45 -5.80
CA GLY A 23 -9.93 15.29 -4.94
C GLY A 23 -10.37 13.84 -4.70
N SER A 24 -9.59 12.84 -5.10
CA SER A 24 -10.00 11.43 -5.07
C SER A 24 -9.27 10.62 -3.99
N GLU A 25 -10.05 9.77 -3.32
CA GLU A 25 -9.65 9.04 -2.13
C GLU A 25 -8.73 7.83 -2.45
N MET A 26 -8.89 7.20 -3.63
CA MET A 26 -7.99 6.20 -4.22
C MET A 26 -8.57 5.70 -5.57
N GLU A 27 -7.95 6.03 -6.70
CA GLU A 27 -8.46 5.65 -8.04
C GLU A 27 -7.53 4.63 -8.71
N TYR A 28 -7.52 3.40 -8.21
CA TYR A 28 -6.66 2.33 -8.73
C TYR A 28 -6.96 1.96 -10.20
N TRP A 29 -8.14 2.31 -10.70
CA TRP A 29 -8.57 2.08 -12.08
C TRP A 29 -8.11 3.18 -13.04
N ARG A 30 -7.48 4.26 -12.55
CA ARG A 30 -6.89 5.28 -13.39
C ARG A 30 -5.44 4.96 -13.71
N GLN A 31 -5.01 5.36 -14.90
CA GLN A 31 -3.62 5.24 -15.33
C GLN A 31 -2.72 6.12 -14.46
N GLY A 32 -1.65 5.53 -13.91
CA GLY A 32 -0.66 6.25 -13.09
C GLY A 32 -0.06 5.38 -12.01
N LEU A 33 0.66 6.02 -11.07
CA LEU A 33 1.09 5.38 -9.84
C LEU A 33 -0.14 5.03 -9.00
N TRP A 34 -0.32 3.76 -8.67
CA TRP A 34 -1.39 3.33 -7.76
C TRP A 34 -0.99 3.52 -6.29
N HIS A 35 0.13 2.93 -5.87
CA HIS A 35 0.64 3.02 -4.50
C HIS A 35 2.14 2.75 -4.41
N LEU A 36 2.72 3.11 -3.26
CA LEU A 36 4.04 2.65 -2.82
C LEU A 36 3.87 1.59 -1.74
N CYS A 37 4.65 0.51 -1.82
CA CYS A 37 4.59 -0.56 -0.84
C CYS A 37 5.88 -0.67 -0.03
N PHE A 38 5.73 -0.82 1.28
CA PHE A 38 6.80 -0.98 2.23
C PHE A 38 6.65 -2.29 3.01
N THR A 39 7.77 -2.98 3.22
CA THR A 39 7.83 -4.13 4.12
C THR A 39 8.26 -3.68 5.51
N ASP A 40 7.41 -3.87 6.51
CA ASP A 40 7.71 -3.63 7.93
C ASP A 40 7.10 -4.76 8.77
N PRO A 41 7.89 -5.51 9.57
CA PRO A 41 7.38 -6.62 10.37
C PRO A 41 6.31 -6.19 11.39
N ASP A 42 6.28 -4.92 11.80
CA ASP A 42 5.27 -4.35 12.70
C ASP A 42 4.37 -3.35 11.97
N VAL A 43 3.38 -3.89 11.25
CA VAL A 43 2.36 -3.14 10.52
C VAL A 43 1.57 -2.18 11.44
N VAL A 44 1.37 -2.55 12.70
CA VAL A 44 0.60 -1.72 13.65
C VAL A 44 1.38 -0.45 13.97
N SER A 45 2.64 -0.60 14.39
CA SER A 45 3.52 0.52 14.68
C SER A 45 3.76 1.38 13.44
N ALA A 46 3.93 0.76 12.27
CA ALA A 46 4.10 1.49 11.01
C ALA A 46 2.88 2.36 10.66
N ALA A 47 1.66 1.83 10.77
CA ALA A 47 0.44 2.60 10.55
C ALA A 47 0.30 3.75 11.56
N GLN A 48 0.63 3.50 12.84
CA GLN A 48 0.61 4.54 13.87
C GLN A 48 1.59 5.67 13.57
N ARG A 49 2.79 5.36 13.05
CA ARG A 49 3.75 6.39 12.61
C ARG A 49 3.19 7.23 11.47
N VAL A 50 2.54 6.60 10.47
CA VAL A 50 1.91 7.35 9.37
C VAL A 50 0.87 8.34 9.91
N VAL A 51 -0.01 7.88 10.80
CA VAL A 51 -1.05 8.74 11.42
C VAL A 51 -0.44 9.85 12.26
N ALA A 52 0.59 9.54 13.07
CA ALA A 52 1.28 10.52 13.91
C ALA A 52 1.95 11.65 13.11
N HIS A 53 2.30 11.40 11.84
CA HIS A 53 2.90 12.36 10.92
C HIS A 53 1.91 12.99 9.92
N GLY A 54 0.61 12.98 10.24
CA GLY A 54 -0.43 13.68 9.48
C GLY A 54 -1.04 12.87 8.33
N GLY A 55 -0.67 11.59 8.20
CA GLY A 55 -1.36 10.67 7.32
C GLY A 55 -2.64 10.11 7.94
N ARG A 56 -3.27 9.16 7.25
CA ARG A 56 -4.41 8.39 7.77
C ARG A 56 -4.30 6.92 7.46
N GLN A 57 -4.88 6.09 8.31
CA GLN A 57 -5.15 4.69 7.99
C GLN A 57 -6.44 4.61 7.15
N VAL A 58 -6.41 3.88 6.03
CA VAL A 58 -7.53 3.79 5.08
C VAL A 58 -8.37 2.54 5.28
N CYS A 59 -7.76 1.45 5.75
CA CYS A 59 -8.46 0.20 6.02
C CYS A 59 -8.00 -0.45 7.33
N PRO A 60 -8.77 -1.38 7.91
CA PRO A 60 -8.31 -2.19 9.03
C PRO A 60 -7.10 -3.04 8.66
N ILE A 61 -6.24 -3.29 9.65
CA ILE A 61 -5.13 -4.24 9.48
C ILE A 61 -5.73 -5.63 9.22
N SER A 62 -5.38 -6.21 8.08
CA SER A 62 -6.02 -7.43 7.57
C SER A 62 -5.01 -8.55 7.37
N THR A 63 -5.44 -9.79 7.58
CA THR A 63 -4.66 -10.97 7.17
C THR A 63 -4.61 -11.06 5.66
N PHE A 64 -3.42 -11.23 5.09
CA PHE A 64 -3.24 -11.19 3.65
C PHE A 64 -3.43 -12.54 2.96
N VAL A 65 -2.77 -13.58 3.47
CA VAL A 65 -2.78 -14.92 2.87
C VAL A 65 -3.28 -15.94 3.91
N PRO A 66 -4.32 -16.74 3.57
CA PRO A 66 -4.82 -17.77 4.47
C PRO A 66 -3.72 -18.72 4.96
N GLY A 67 -3.72 -19.03 6.26
CA GLY A 67 -2.73 -19.93 6.87
C GLY A 67 -1.32 -19.33 7.06
N ARG A 68 -1.10 -18.06 6.71
CA ARG A 68 0.16 -17.34 6.98
C ARG A 68 -0.07 -16.24 8.03
N PRO A 69 0.92 -15.93 8.88
CA PRO A 69 0.81 -14.84 9.87
C PRO A 69 1.00 -13.44 9.24
N TRP A 70 0.76 -13.33 7.93
CA TRP A 70 1.04 -12.16 7.12
C TRP A 70 -0.08 -11.15 7.20
N ARG A 71 0.27 -9.91 7.52
CA ARG A 71 -0.67 -8.80 7.65
C ARG A 71 -0.34 -7.70 6.65
N LEU A 72 -1.36 -6.93 6.30
CA LEU A 72 -1.22 -5.71 5.52
C LEU A 72 -2.14 -4.60 6.04
N VAL A 73 -1.81 -3.37 5.68
CA VAL A 73 -2.68 -2.21 5.84
C VAL A 73 -2.43 -1.21 4.71
N TYR A 74 -3.48 -0.50 4.29
CA TYR A 74 -3.35 0.69 3.45
C TYR A 74 -3.47 1.95 4.30
N CYS A 75 -2.55 2.88 4.06
CA CYS A 75 -2.52 4.22 4.64
C CYS A 75 -2.41 5.26 3.52
N ARG A 76 -2.63 6.53 3.87
CA ARG A 76 -2.37 7.69 3.01
C ARG A 76 -1.44 8.63 3.73
N ASP A 77 -0.45 9.14 3.02
CA ASP A 77 0.40 10.21 3.54
C ASP A 77 -0.32 11.57 3.46
N PRO A 78 0.28 12.65 4.00
CA PRO A 78 -0.32 14.00 3.95
C PRO A 78 -0.54 14.56 2.53
N TRP A 79 0.16 14.04 1.53
CA TRP A 79 0.08 14.49 0.13
C TRP A 79 -0.91 13.66 -0.70
N GLY A 80 -1.54 12.66 -0.10
CA GLY A 80 -2.48 11.78 -0.78
C GLY A 80 -1.80 10.63 -1.54
N THR A 81 -0.54 10.30 -1.25
CA THR A 81 0.06 9.06 -1.77
C THR A 81 -0.52 7.88 -1.00
N THR A 82 -0.98 6.84 -1.72
CA THR A 82 -1.38 5.58 -1.11
C THR A 82 -0.13 4.79 -0.71
N LEU A 83 -0.08 4.36 0.54
CA LEU A 83 0.96 3.51 1.11
C LEU A 83 0.37 2.14 1.46
N GLU A 84 0.94 1.07 0.94
CA GLU A 84 0.73 -0.29 1.43
C GLU A 84 1.86 -0.65 2.38
N ILE A 85 1.52 -1.21 3.53
CA ILE A 85 2.52 -1.72 4.48
C ILE A 85 2.20 -3.19 4.73
N MET A 86 3.18 -4.05 4.47
CA MET A 86 3.04 -5.50 4.61
C MET A 86 4.09 -6.09 5.57
N SER A 87 3.69 -7.08 6.35
CA SER A 87 4.54 -7.70 7.39
C SER A 87 5.53 -8.74 6.88
N HIS A 88 5.69 -8.86 5.57
CA HIS A 88 6.36 -9.98 4.92
C HIS A 88 7.07 -9.52 3.65
N SER A 89 8.00 -10.34 3.17
CA SER A 89 8.77 -10.03 1.98
C SER A 89 7.87 -10.03 0.74
N TYR A 90 8.02 -8.99 -0.08
CA TYR A 90 7.43 -8.94 -1.42
C TYR A 90 7.78 -10.20 -2.22
N ALA A 91 9.05 -10.61 -2.20
CA ALA A 91 9.49 -11.79 -2.95
C ALA A 91 8.77 -13.07 -2.47
N GLU A 92 8.59 -13.24 -1.16
CA GLU A 92 7.96 -14.43 -0.58
C GLU A 92 6.49 -14.59 -0.98
N VAL A 93 5.75 -13.49 -1.07
CA VAL A 93 4.36 -13.50 -1.56
C VAL A 93 4.30 -13.81 -3.04
N PHE A 94 5.10 -13.09 -3.83
CA PHE A 94 4.87 -13.04 -5.26
C PHE A 94 5.61 -14.14 -6.02
N SER A 95 6.65 -14.75 -5.43
CA SER A 95 7.31 -15.93 -6.02
C SER A 95 6.41 -17.17 -6.06
N GLY A 96 5.41 -17.23 -5.18
CA GLY A 96 4.47 -18.34 -5.06
C GLY A 96 3.02 -17.95 -5.33
N TRP A 97 2.76 -16.89 -6.09
CA TRP A 97 1.40 -16.42 -6.33
C TRP A 97 0.68 -17.23 -7.44
N PRO A 98 -0.57 -17.69 -7.24
CA PRO A 98 -1.34 -17.64 -6.01
C PRO A 98 -0.81 -18.62 -4.95
N GLN A 99 -0.72 -18.15 -3.71
CA GLN A 99 -0.25 -18.95 -2.57
C GLN A 99 -1.23 -20.10 -2.24
N PRO A 100 -0.74 -21.22 -1.68
CA PRO A 100 -1.60 -22.31 -1.21
C PRO A 100 -2.72 -21.82 -0.28
N GLY A 101 -3.93 -22.33 -0.47
CA GLY A 101 -5.12 -21.94 0.32
C GLY A 101 -5.87 -20.71 -0.21
N LYS A 102 -5.37 -20.03 -1.24
CA LYS A 102 -6.11 -18.96 -1.94
C LYS A 102 -7.04 -19.57 -3.00
N THR A 103 -8.17 -20.11 -2.55
CA THR A 103 -9.17 -20.77 -3.39
C THR A 103 -10.26 -19.83 -3.93
N THR A 104 -10.32 -18.61 -3.42
CA THR A 104 -11.27 -17.57 -3.84
C THR A 104 -10.51 -16.35 -4.35
N PRO A 105 -10.97 -15.66 -5.40
CA PRO A 105 -10.52 -14.31 -5.69
C PRO A 105 -10.66 -13.47 -4.42
N GLN A 106 -9.63 -12.70 -4.05
CA GLN A 106 -9.76 -11.80 -2.91
C GLN A 106 -10.86 -10.79 -3.22
N SER A 107 -11.64 -10.41 -2.22
CA SER A 107 -12.82 -9.56 -2.40
C SER A 107 -12.52 -8.22 -3.05
N TRP A 108 -11.27 -7.72 -2.98
CA TRP A 108 -10.82 -6.52 -3.70
C TRP A 108 -10.51 -6.74 -5.19
N ALA A 109 -10.35 -7.99 -5.62
CA ALA A 109 -10.09 -8.38 -7.01
C ALA A 109 -11.38 -8.81 -7.75
N ALA A 110 -12.54 -8.73 -7.09
CA ALA A 110 -13.81 -9.06 -7.68
C ALA A 110 -14.25 -7.92 -8.65
N PRO A 111 -14.85 -8.23 -9.81
CA PRO A 111 -15.24 -7.21 -10.81
C PRO A 111 -16.18 -6.12 -10.28
N ASP A 112 -16.95 -6.46 -9.24
CA ASP A 112 -17.92 -5.64 -8.50
C ASP A 112 -17.29 -4.81 -7.36
N ALA A 113 -16.07 -5.13 -6.92
CA ALA A 113 -15.30 -4.30 -5.99
C ALA A 113 -14.83 -2.97 -6.62
N VAL A 114 -15.01 -2.83 -7.94
CA VAL A 114 -14.72 -1.62 -8.74
C VAL A 114 -15.93 -0.68 -8.84
N GLY A 115 -17.05 -0.98 -8.17
CA GLY A 115 -18.20 -0.08 -8.15
C GLY A 115 -18.64 0.34 -9.56
N ARG A 116 -18.84 -0.65 -10.45
CA ARG A 116 -19.63 -0.44 -11.67
C ARG A 116 -21.12 -0.64 -11.37
#